data_AF-A0A7X1I176-F1
#
_entry.id   AF-A0A7X1I176-F1
#
_cell.length_a   1.000
_cell.length_b   1.000
_cell.length_c   1.000
_cell.angle_alpha   90.00
_cell.angle_beta   90.00
_cell.angle_gamma   90.00
#
_symmetry.space_group_name_H-M   'P 1'
#
loop_
_entity.id
_entity.type
_entity.pdbx_description
1 polymer ?
#
loop_
_entity_poly.entity_id
_entity_poly.type
_entity_poly.pdbx_seq_one_letter_code
_entity_poly.pdbx_strand_id
1 'polypeptide(L)'
;MSFTTPPRPFDVAAVFPQLAPLARTATRLHPRPGSPTVHDSSVGGPLLWPADEPWPHCEGPHEKGATSVVLSPDDVRVLRRNRAAITSRRHLGRPASLPTPEELATSKRIRQGRPWPEGPIAMLPVAQLYARDVPLPVSPPGADLLQVLWCPFDHPTHPRTALFWRAAAKVTDVLADPPEPTAIQ
;
A
#
# COMPACT_ATOMS: atom_id res chain seq x y z
N MET A 1 7.68 -24.50 -8.94
CA MET A 1 8.18 -23.31 -9.67
C MET A 1 8.93 -22.44 -8.68
N SER A 2 10.24 -22.32 -8.79
CA SER A 2 10.97 -21.31 -8.03
C SER A 2 10.78 -19.97 -8.76
N PHE A 3 10.08 -19.04 -8.14
CA PHE A 3 9.85 -17.69 -8.70
C PHE A 3 11.10 -16.84 -8.46
N THR A 4 12.21 -17.25 -9.05
CA THR A 4 13.47 -16.51 -8.98
C THR A 4 13.45 -15.42 -10.04
N THR A 5 13.85 -14.22 -9.64
CA THR A 5 14.16 -13.17 -10.61
C THR A 5 15.30 -13.67 -11.49
N PRO A 6 15.17 -13.71 -12.83
CA PRO A 6 16.29 -14.06 -13.69
C PRO A 6 17.44 -13.06 -13.47
N PRO A 7 18.70 -13.47 -13.70
CA PRO A 7 19.84 -12.55 -13.60
C PRO A 7 19.63 -11.36 -14.53
N ARG A 8 20.22 -10.21 -14.17
CA ARG A 8 20.10 -9.00 -14.98
C ARG A 8 20.63 -9.30 -16.38
N PRO A 9 19.85 -9.07 -17.45
CA PRO A 9 20.28 -9.42 -18.81
C PRO A 9 21.43 -8.53 -19.31
N PHE A 10 21.63 -7.37 -18.69
CA PHE A 10 22.66 -6.41 -19.06
C PHE A 10 23.33 -5.83 -17.82
N ASP A 11 24.62 -5.52 -17.95
CA ASP A 11 25.31 -4.61 -17.05
C ASP A 11 25.04 -3.16 -17.48
N VAL A 12 24.05 -2.54 -16.83
CA VAL A 12 23.66 -1.14 -17.12
C VAL A 12 24.83 -0.17 -16.89
N ALA A 13 25.72 -0.46 -15.94
CA ALA A 13 26.85 0.42 -15.64
C ALA A 13 27.95 0.32 -16.70
N ALA A 14 28.08 -0.82 -17.40
CA ALA A 14 29.00 -0.94 -18.53
C ALA A 14 28.55 -0.06 -19.72
N VAL A 15 27.24 0.08 -19.94
CA VAL A 15 26.67 0.91 -21.01
C VAL A 15 26.61 2.39 -20.61
N PHE A 16 26.29 2.67 -19.34
CA PHE A 16 26.18 4.02 -18.79
C PHE A 16 27.02 4.17 -17.51
N PRO A 17 28.35 4.36 -17.63
CA PRO A 17 29.26 4.42 -16.49
C PRO A 17 28.91 5.48 -15.44
N GLN A 18 28.25 6.56 -15.86
CA GLN A 18 27.81 7.65 -14.98
C GLN A 18 26.75 7.19 -13.96
N LEU A 19 26.07 6.06 -14.20
CA LEU A 19 25.09 5.49 -13.27
C LEU A 19 25.72 4.62 -12.18
N ALA A 20 26.98 4.19 -12.34
CA ALA A 20 27.63 3.30 -11.37
C ALA A 20 27.64 3.86 -9.92
N PRO A 21 27.93 5.16 -9.67
CA PRO A 21 27.88 5.73 -8.31
C PRO A 21 26.47 5.78 -7.69
N LEU A 22 25.43 5.69 -8.53
CA LEU A 22 24.03 5.73 -8.10
C LEU A 22 23.50 4.34 -7.71
N ALA A 23 24.29 3.27 -7.89
CA ALA A 23 23.88 1.92 -7.55
C ALA A 23 23.52 1.79 -6.06
N ARG A 24 22.42 1.08 -5.78
CA ARG A 24 21.97 0.76 -4.42
C ARG A 24 21.57 -0.72 -4.36
N THR A 25 21.78 -1.34 -3.20
CA THR A 25 21.27 -2.68 -2.91
C THR A 25 19.76 -2.60 -2.67
N ALA A 26 19.01 -3.47 -3.34
CA ALA A 26 17.56 -3.55 -3.20
C ALA A 26 17.09 -5.01 -3.26
N THR A 27 15.99 -5.28 -2.58
CA THR A 27 15.36 -6.60 -2.55
C THR A 27 14.09 -6.57 -3.40
N ARG A 28 14.03 -7.43 -4.42
CA ARG A 28 12.84 -7.55 -5.27
C ARG A 28 11.84 -8.50 -4.63
N LEU A 29 10.67 -7.97 -4.29
CA LEU A 29 9.57 -8.74 -3.73
C LEU A 29 8.70 -9.34 -4.83
N HIS A 30 8.19 -10.55 -4.58
CA HIS A 30 7.21 -11.24 -5.43
C HIS A 30 5.96 -11.59 -4.60
N PRO A 31 5.17 -10.58 -4.18
CA PRO A 31 4.00 -10.82 -3.35
C PRO A 31 2.96 -11.65 -4.10
N ARG A 32 2.22 -12.47 -3.36
CA ARG A 32 1.09 -13.25 -3.89
C ARG A 32 -0.20 -12.84 -3.17
N PRO A 33 -1.35 -12.87 -3.86
CA PRO A 33 -2.63 -12.71 -3.18
C PRO A 33 -2.77 -13.71 -2.03
N GLY A 34 -3.26 -13.24 -0.89
CA GLY A 34 -3.41 -14.04 0.33
C GLY A 34 -4.17 -13.25 1.40
N SER A 35 -4.35 -13.88 2.57
CA SER A 35 -4.94 -13.26 3.75
C SER A 35 -3.91 -13.27 4.89
N PRO A 36 -2.88 -12.41 4.82
CA PRO A 36 -1.80 -12.38 5.80
C PRO A 36 -2.30 -11.93 7.17
N THR A 37 -1.65 -12.43 8.21
CA THR A 37 -1.81 -11.98 9.60
C THR A 37 -0.75 -10.94 9.96
N VAL A 38 -0.82 -10.38 11.17
CA VAL A 38 0.21 -9.49 11.72
C VAL A 38 1.56 -10.20 11.91
N HIS A 39 1.61 -11.53 11.84
CA HIS A 39 2.84 -12.31 11.96
C HIS A 39 3.45 -12.69 10.61
N ASP A 40 2.86 -12.22 9.51
CA ASP A 40 3.36 -12.48 8.16
C ASP A 40 3.99 -11.21 7.57
N SER A 41 5.02 -11.41 6.73
CA SER A 41 5.43 -10.35 5.82
C SER A 41 4.36 -10.15 4.74
N SER A 42 3.91 -8.93 4.55
CA SER A 42 2.81 -8.61 3.64
C SER A 42 2.91 -7.22 3.03
N VAL A 43 2.22 -7.05 1.90
CA VAL A 43 1.94 -5.75 1.29
C VAL A 43 0.41 -5.58 1.30
N GLY A 44 -0.07 -4.52 1.94
CA GLY A 44 -1.49 -4.24 2.15
C GLY A 44 -2.18 -5.14 3.19
N GLY A 45 -1.41 -5.84 4.03
CA GLY A 45 -1.91 -6.62 5.17
C GLY A 45 -1.92 -5.83 6.48
N PRO A 46 -2.40 -6.44 7.58
CA PRO A 46 -2.41 -5.80 8.89
C PRO A 46 -0.99 -5.64 9.44
N LEU A 47 -0.80 -4.64 10.31
CA LEU A 47 0.47 -4.41 10.99
C LEU A 47 0.43 -4.97 12.42
N LEU A 48 1.56 -5.52 12.88
CA LEU A 48 1.84 -5.79 14.30
C LEU A 48 2.11 -4.46 15.02
N TRP A 49 1.06 -3.65 15.18
CA TRP A 49 1.16 -2.31 15.77
C TRP A 49 0.87 -2.37 17.28
N PRO A 50 1.73 -1.83 18.16
CA PRO A 50 1.48 -1.81 19.60
C PRO A 50 0.22 -1.00 19.96
N ALA A 51 -0.62 -1.52 20.86
CA ALA A 51 -1.85 -0.85 21.26
C ALA A 51 -1.61 0.48 22.02
N ASP A 52 -0.45 0.62 22.67
CA ASP A 52 -0.05 1.79 23.43
C ASP A 52 0.65 2.88 22.59
N GLU A 53 0.89 2.61 21.30
CA GLU A 53 1.56 3.56 20.41
C GLU A 53 0.55 4.26 19.48
N PRO A 54 0.56 5.61 19.42
CA PRO A 54 -0.36 6.34 18.56
C PRO A 54 -0.13 5.99 17.09
N TRP A 55 -1.21 5.79 16.36
CA TRP A 55 -1.14 5.59 14.92
C TRP A 55 -0.61 6.86 14.22
N PRO A 56 0.33 6.76 13.27
CA PRO A 56 0.89 7.93 12.63
C PRO A 56 -0.13 8.63 11.74
N HIS A 57 -0.13 9.96 11.82
CA HIS A 57 -0.97 10.82 10.99
C HIS A 57 -0.11 11.78 10.17
N CYS A 58 -0.54 12.06 8.94
CA CYS A 58 0.06 13.06 8.07
C CYS A 58 -0.58 14.42 8.32
N GLU A 59 0.21 15.35 8.86
CA GLU A 59 -0.14 16.78 9.02
C GLU A 59 0.33 17.65 7.84
N GLY A 60 0.83 17.03 6.77
CA GLY A 60 1.41 17.76 5.64
C GLY A 60 0.37 18.51 4.82
N PRO A 61 0.78 19.52 4.03
CA PRO A 61 -0.11 20.09 3.02
C PRO A 61 -0.51 18.98 2.05
N HIS A 62 -1.81 18.71 1.97
CA HIS A 62 -2.41 17.86 0.95
C HIS A 62 -2.80 18.77 -0.21
N GLU A 63 -1.99 18.76 -1.27
CA GLU A 63 -2.21 19.63 -2.42
C GLU A 63 -3.35 19.11 -3.29
N LYS A 64 -4.24 20.00 -3.72
CA LYS A 64 -5.27 19.66 -4.71
C LYS A 64 -4.61 19.49 -6.08
N GLY A 65 -4.29 18.25 -6.43
CA GLY A 65 -3.87 17.90 -7.79
C GLY A 65 -4.96 18.22 -8.82
N ALA A 66 -4.58 18.33 -10.10
CA ALA A 66 -5.48 18.74 -11.18
C ALA A 66 -6.63 17.75 -11.50
N THR A 67 -6.62 16.54 -10.94
CA THR A 67 -7.54 15.44 -11.32
C THR A 67 -8.03 14.55 -10.17
N SER A 68 -7.78 14.91 -8.90
CA SER A 68 -8.01 14.00 -7.78
C SER A 68 -9.45 14.03 -7.26
N VAL A 69 -10.23 13.04 -7.68
CA VAL A 69 -11.49 12.70 -7.01
C VAL A 69 -11.14 12.14 -5.63
N VAL A 70 -11.46 12.88 -4.58
CA VAL A 70 -11.31 12.38 -3.21
C VAL A 70 -12.37 11.33 -2.93
N LEU A 71 -11.97 10.18 -2.39
CA LEU A 71 -12.81 9.04 -2.06
C LEU A 71 -12.73 8.71 -0.57
N SER A 72 -13.70 7.99 -0.03
CA SER A 72 -13.53 7.30 1.26
C SER A 72 -12.95 5.89 1.06
N PRO A 73 -12.36 5.25 2.10
CA PRO A 73 -11.99 3.84 2.06
C PRO A 73 -13.14 2.93 1.60
N ASP A 74 -14.37 3.20 2.03
CA ASP A 74 -15.55 2.42 1.63
C ASP A 74 -15.90 2.57 0.17
N ASP A 75 -15.77 3.77 -0.40
CA ASP A 75 -15.95 3.96 -1.84
C ASP A 75 -14.94 3.13 -2.63
N VAL A 76 -13.67 3.13 -2.19
CA VAL A 76 -12.61 2.32 -2.81
C VAL A 76 -12.94 0.82 -2.70
N ARG A 77 -13.43 0.35 -1.54
CA ARG A 77 -13.87 -1.04 -1.35
C ARG A 77 -15.02 -1.41 -2.29
N VAL A 78 -16.04 -0.55 -2.43
CA VAL A 78 -17.17 -0.76 -3.33
C VAL A 78 -16.70 -0.82 -4.79
N LEU A 79 -15.87 0.12 -5.23
CA LEU A 79 -15.32 0.12 -6.59
C LEU A 79 -14.49 -1.14 -6.89
N ARG A 80 -13.68 -1.59 -5.92
CA ARG A 80 -12.89 -2.82 -6.04
C ARG A 80 -13.78 -4.07 -6.12
N ARG A 81 -14.82 -4.17 -5.29
CA ARG A 81 -15.81 -5.27 -5.33
C ARG A 81 -16.51 -5.33 -6.69
N ASN A 82 -17.03 -4.20 -7.18
CA ASN A 82 -17.69 -4.15 -8.48
C ASN A 82 -16.73 -4.52 -9.62
N ARG A 83 -15.48 -4.02 -9.59
CA ARG A 83 -14.47 -4.38 -10.58
C ARG A 83 -14.14 -5.87 -10.56
N ALA A 84 -14.04 -6.48 -9.38
CA ALA A 84 -13.83 -7.91 -9.24
C ALA A 84 -15.02 -8.71 -9.80
N ALA A 85 -16.26 -8.31 -9.47
CA ALA A 85 -17.48 -8.94 -9.99
C ALA A 85 -17.62 -8.81 -11.52
N ILE A 86 -17.30 -7.64 -12.09
CA ILE A 86 -17.26 -7.45 -13.55
C ILE A 86 -16.19 -8.35 -14.17
N THR A 87 -15.01 -8.44 -13.56
CA THR A 87 -13.91 -9.26 -14.05
C THR A 87 -14.27 -10.75 -14.03
N SER A 88 -14.91 -11.23 -12.94
CA SER A 88 -15.27 -12.64 -12.81
C SER A 88 -16.26 -13.10 -13.88
N ARG A 89 -17.17 -12.24 -14.32
CA ARG A 89 -18.17 -12.57 -15.34
C ARG A 89 -17.77 -12.25 -16.79
N ARG A 90 -16.53 -11.79 -17.05
CA ARG A 90 -16.06 -11.47 -18.42
C ARG A 90 -16.18 -12.65 -19.38
N HIS A 91 -16.03 -13.88 -18.89
CA HIS A 91 -16.09 -15.10 -19.68
C HIS A 91 -17.50 -15.45 -20.18
N LEU A 92 -18.57 -14.88 -19.60
CA LEU A 92 -19.96 -15.24 -19.91
C LEU A 92 -20.50 -14.64 -21.23
N GLY A 93 -19.69 -13.87 -21.97
CA GLY A 93 -20.14 -13.18 -23.19
C GLY A 93 -21.11 -12.03 -22.93
N ARG A 94 -21.52 -11.32 -23.99
CA ARG A 94 -22.49 -10.21 -23.86
C ARG A 94 -23.93 -10.76 -23.80
N PRO A 95 -24.82 -10.15 -23.00
CA PRO A 95 -24.62 -8.93 -22.22
C PRO A 95 -24.04 -9.15 -20.82
N ALA A 96 -23.91 -10.39 -20.34
CA ALA A 96 -23.51 -10.73 -18.97
C ALA A 96 -22.12 -10.18 -18.55
N SER A 97 -21.21 -9.98 -19.50
CA SER A 97 -19.88 -9.41 -19.26
C SER A 97 -19.86 -7.88 -19.06
N LEU A 98 -20.97 -7.19 -19.30
CA LEU A 98 -21.07 -5.74 -19.15
C LEU A 98 -21.31 -5.34 -17.67
N PRO A 99 -20.88 -4.13 -17.26
CA PRO A 99 -21.31 -3.53 -15.99
C PRO A 99 -22.84 -3.43 -15.91
N THR A 100 -23.40 -3.71 -14.74
CA THR A 100 -24.85 -3.54 -14.53
C THR A 100 -25.21 -2.06 -14.43
N PRO A 101 -26.48 -1.66 -14.67
CA PRO A 101 -26.91 -0.29 -14.44
C PRO A 101 -26.63 0.20 -13.01
N GLU A 102 -26.77 -0.68 -12.01
CA GLU A 102 -26.48 -0.38 -10.60
C GLU A 102 -24.99 -0.11 -10.36
N GLU A 103 -24.10 -0.92 -10.93
CA GLU A 103 -22.65 -0.71 -10.82
C GLU A 103 -22.20 0.59 -11.49
N LEU A 104 -22.78 0.92 -12.64
CA LEU A 104 -22.54 2.17 -13.35
C LEU A 104 -23.05 3.38 -12.55
N ALA A 105 -24.26 3.30 -12.02
CA ALA A 105 -24.84 4.34 -11.17
C ALA A 105 -24.00 4.55 -9.90
N THR A 106 -23.56 3.45 -9.27
CA THR A 106 -22.67 3.48 -8.10
C THR A 106 -21.33 4.12 -8.43
N SER A 107 -20.68 3.70 -9.51
CA SER A 107 -19.42 4.32 -9.98
C SER A 107 -19.61 5.80 -10.29
N LYS A 108 -20.72 6.19 -10.94
CA LYS A 108 -21.02 7.58 -11.27
C LYS A 108 -21.18 8.43 -10.01
N ARG A 109 -21.92 7.95 -9.01
CA ARG A 109 -22.10 8.62 -7.71
C ARG A 109 -20.77 8.78 -6.99
N ILE A 110 -19.97 7.71 -6.88
CA ILE A 110 -18.67 7.75 -6.21
C ILE A 110 -17.71 8.72 -6.89
N ARG A 111 -17.70 8.77 -8.24
CA ARG A 111 -16.84 9.68 -9.01
C ARG A 111 -17.20 11.16 -8.89
N GLN A 112 -18.33 11.52 -8.26
CA GLN A 112 -18.60 12.89 -7.88
C GLN A 112 -17.65 13.39 -6.78
N GLY A 113 -16.99 12.45 -6.09
CA GLY A 113 -16.00 12.75 -5.07
C GLY A 113 -16.61 13.15 -3.73
N ARG A 114 -15.72 13.30 -2.76
CA ARG A 114 -16.02 13.77 -1.40
C ARG A 114 -15.38 15.14 -1.17
N PRO A 115 -15.83 15.86 -0.12
CA PRO A 115 -15.11 17.04 0.35
C PRO A 115 -13.64 16.71 0.64
N TRP A 116 -12.80 17.72 0.44
CA TRP A 116 -11.40 17.64 0.85
C TRP A 116 -11.33 17.52 2.38
N PRO A 117 -10.45 16.68 2.95
CA PRO A 117 -10.36 16.54 4.40
C PRO A 117 -9.82 17.81 5.06
N GLU A 118 -10.43 18.18 6.19
CA GLU A 118 -10.01 19.29 7.05
C GLU A 118 -9.31 18.68 8.28
N GLY A 119 -8.07 18.25 8.13
CA GLY A 119 -7.30 17.70 9.25
C GLY A 119 -6.21 16.71 8.87
N PRO A 120 -5.48 16.20 9.89
CA PRO A 120 -4.46 15.19 9.69
C PRO A 120 -5.07 13.87 9.18
N ILE A 121 -4.34 13.19 8.30
CA ILE A 121 -4.80 11.94 7.67
C ILE A 121 -4.08 10.75 8.28
N ALA A 122 -4.82 9.79 8.82
CA ALA A 122 -4.26 8.52 9.28
C ALA A 122 -3.47 7.86 8.14
N MET A 123 -2.22 7.50 8.38
CA MET A 123 -1.38 6.92 7.33
C MET A 123 -1.85 5.50 7.00
N LEU A 124 -1.89 5.16 5.71
CA LEU A 124 -2.26 3.83 5.26
C LEU A 124 -1.10 2.84 5.48
N PRO A 125 -1.38 1.62 5.98
CA PRO A 125 -0.38 0.56 6.04
C PRO A 125 -0.07 0.07 4.61
N VAL A 126 1.20 0.12 4.23
CA VAL A 126 1.68 -0.32 2.90
C VAL A 126 2.26 -1.71 2.97
N ALA A 127 3.17 -1.91 3.92
CA ALA A 127 3.88 -3.16 4.04
C ALA A 127 4.35 -3.41 5.46
N GLN A 128 4.47 -4.68 5.79
CA GLN A 128 5.17 -5.18 6.95
C GLN A 128 6.13 -6.26 6.50
N LEU A 129 7.40 -6.15 6.84
CA LEU A 129 8.46 -7.03 6.36
C LEU A 129 9.29 -7.52 7.54
N TYR A 130 9.23 -8.82 7.82
CA TYR A 130 10.09 -9.46 8.79
C TYR A 130 11.45 -9.80 8.17
N ALA A 131 12.52 -9.61 8.94
CA ALA A 131 13.88 -9.91 8.52
C ALA A 131 14.10 -11.40 8.20
N ARG A 132 13.30 -12.31 8.80
CA ARG A 132 13.32 -13.74 8.49
C ARG A 132 12.81 -14.07 7.07
N ASP A 133 11.97 -13.22 6.51
CA ASP A 133 11.33 -13.46 5.20
C ASP A 133 11.96 -12.62 4.09
N VAL A 134 12.46 -11.42 4.44
CA VAL A 134 12.99 -10.45 3.49
C VAL A 134 14.40 -10.05 3.92
N PRO A 135 15.43 -10.25 3.08
CA PRO A 135 16.77 -9.73 3.34
C PRO A 135 16.75 -8.21 3.18
N LEU A 136 16.46 -7.49 4.27
CA LEU A 136 16.45 -6.04 4.28
C LEU A 136 17.90 -5.52 4.27
N PRO A 137 18.25 -4.56 3.41
CA PRO A 137 19.64 -4.14 3.22
C PRO A 137 20.24 -3.44 4.45
N VAL A 138 19.41 -2.86 5.31
CA VAL A 138 19.79 -2.24 6.58
C VAL A 138 18.70 -2.56 7.59
N SER A 139 19.07 -3.12 8.75
CA SER A 139 18.19 -3.22 9.93
C SER A 139 18.92 -2.62 11.14
N PRO A 140 18.26 -1.78 11.95
CA PRO A 140 18.82 -1.33 13.21
C PRO A 140 19.09 -2.50 14.17
N PRO A 141 20.12 -2.43 15.05
CA PRO A 141 20.39 -3.48 16.02
C PRO A 141 19.17 -3.80 16.88
N GLY A 142 18.81 -5.08 16.95
CA GLY A 142 17.68 -5.55 17.75
C GLY A 142 16.29 -5.36 17.13
N ALA A 143 16.19 -4.85 15.90
CA ALA A 143 14.94 -4.80 15.15
C ALA A 143 14.89 -5.90 14.07
N ASP A 144 13.80 -6.67 14.05
CA ASP A 144 13.56 -7.77 13.10
C ASP A 144 12.29 -7.55 12.26
N LEU A 145 11.64 -6.40 12.40
CA LEU A 145 10.41 -6.03 11.72
C LEU A 145 10.49 -4.59 11.19
N LEU A 146 10.25 -4.42 9.90
CA LEU A 146 10.04 -3.12 9.25
C LEU A 146 8.56 -2.94 8.91
N GLN A 147 7.97 -1.83 9.34
CA GLN A 147 6.63 -1.41 8.96
C GLN A 147 6.72 -0.13 8.14
N VAL A 148 5.98 -0.10 7.03
CA VAL A 148 5.95 1.00 6.07
C VAL A 148 4.53 1.52 5.98
N LEU A 149 4.36 2.80 6.26
CA LEU A 149 3.10 3.51 6.09
C LEU A 149 3.30 4.71 5.16
N TRP A 150 2.23 5.11 4.47
CA TRP A 150 2.24 6.29 3.59
C TRP A 150 0.97 7.13 3.73
N CYS A 151 1.08 8.41 3.40
CA CYS A 151 -0.08 9.28 3.22
C CYS A 151 -0.82 8.87 1.93
N PRO A 152 -2.16 8.73 1.96
CA PRO A 152 -2.96 8.45 0.77
C PRO A 152 -3.18 9.67 -0.15
N PHE A 153 -2.54 10.80 0.12
CA PHE A 153 -2.63 12.01 -0.69
C PHE A 153 -1.32 12.28 -1.42
N ASP A 154 -1.44 12.95 -2.56
CA ASP A 154 -0.28 13.40 -3.32
C ASP A 154 0.47 14.49 -2.55
N HIS A 155 1.78 14.47 -2.70
CA HIS A 155 2.70 15.47 -2.18
C HIS A 155 3.71 15.83 -3.29
N PRO A 156 4.37 17.00 -3.23
CA PRO A 156 5.16 17.55 -4.34
C PRO A 156 6.26 16.65 -4.94
N THR A 157 6.80 15.72 -4.17
CA THR A 157 7.91 14.85 -4.60
C THR A 157 7.53 13.37 -4.54
N HIS A 158 7.21 12.89 -3.34
CA HIS A 158 6.88 11.50 -3.03
C HIS A 158 5.79 11.47 -1.98
N PRO A 159 4.98 10.39 -1.90
CA PRO A 159 4.05 10.23 -0.80
C PRO A 159 4.81 10.36 0.53
N ARG A 160 4.24 11.08 1.49
CA ARG A 160 4.85 11.17 2.82
C ARG A 160 4.86 9.78 3.43
N THR A 161 6.03 9.29 3.80
CA THR A 161 6.23 7.94 4.35
C THR A 161 6.61 8.00 5.83
N ALA A 162 6.20 6.97 6.57
CA ALA A 162 6.66 6.72 7.93
C ALA A 162 7.17 5.28 8.00
N LEU A 163 8.38 5.12 8.54
CA LEU A 163 9.07 3.84 8.65
C LEU A 163 9.29 3.53 10.13
N PHE A 164 8.85 2.37 10.57
CA PHE A 164 9.02 1.91 11.94
C PHE A 164 9.81 0.61 11.96
N TRP A 165 10.92 0.62 12.67
CA TRP A 165 11.73 -0.57 12.95
C TRP A 165 11.44 -1.04 14.36
N ARG A 166 11.09 -2.32 14.50
CA ARG A 166 10.66 -2.89 15.79
C ARG A 166 11.31 -4.23 16.05
N ALA A 167 11.40 -4.57 17.33
CA ALA A 167 11.57 -5.94 17.78
C ALA A 167 10.17 -6.55 17.91
N ALA A 168 9.78 -7.43 16.99
CA ALA A 168 8.44 -8.01 16.94
C ALA A 168 8.05 -8.69 18.26
N ALA A 169 9.01 -9.38 18.90
CA ALA A 169 8.80 -10.05 20.19
C ALA A 169 8.48 -9.10 21.35
N LYS A 170 8.71 -7.79 21.22
CA LYS A 170 8.35 -6.79 22.25
C LYS A 170 6.91 -6.30 22.11
N VAL A 171 6.23 -6.57 21.00
CA VAL A 171 4.83 -6.19 20.81
C VAL A 171 3.95 -7.29 21.37
N THR A 172 3.44 -7.09 22.58
CA THR A 172 2.60 -8.06 23.29
C THR A 172 1.11 -7.78 23.15
N ASP A 173 0.73 -6.50 23.17
CA ASP A 173 -0.64 -6.05 22.93
C ASP A 173 -0.72 -5.36 21.57
N VAL A 174 -1.63 -5.83 20.72
CA VAL A 174 -1.74 -5.43 19.32
C VAL A 174 -2.98 -4.59 19.13
N LEU A 175 -2.83 -3.42 18.49
CA LEU A 175 -3.94 -2.54 18.14
C LEU A 175 -4.94 -3.28 17.24
N ALA A 176 -6.14 -3.54 17.78
CA ALA A 176 -7.17 -4.32 17.10
C ALA A 176 -7.80 -3.58 15.91
N ASP A 177 -8.14 -2.31 16.12
CA ASP A 177 -8.84 -1.47 15.14
C ASP A 177 -7.98 -0.24 14.79
N PRO A 178 -7.00 -0.38 13.86
CA PRO A 178 -6.21 0.76 13.41
C PRO A 178 -7.11 1.79 12.73
N PRO A 179 -6.88 3.10 12.94
CA PRO A 179 -7.71 4.14 12.35
C PRO A 179 -7.57 4.13 10.83
N GLU A 180 -8.70 4.24 10.14
CA GLU A 180 -8.73 4.40 8.69
C GLU A 180 -8.67 5.88 8.32
N PRO A 181 -8.03 6.25 7.19
CA PRO A 181 -8.08 7.62 6.70
C PRO A 181 -9.52 7.98 6.34
N THR A 182 -9.96 9.17 6.73
CA THR A 182 -11.30 9.70 6.41
C THR A 182 -11.49 9.93 4.90
N ALA A 183 -10.38 10.09 4.18
CA ALA A 183 -10.35 10.37 2.75
C ALA A 183 -9.07 9.80 2.09
N ILE A 184 -9.16 9.47 0.81
CA ILE A 184 -8.10 8.90 -0.02
C ILE A 184 -8.14 9.59 -1.39
N GLN A 185 -6.96 9.84 -1.98
CA GLN A 185 -6.80 10.38 -3.33
C GLN A 185 -6.57 9.28 -4.37
#